data_AF-A0AAW1REZ2-F1
#
_entry.id   AF-A0AAW1REZ2-F1
#
_cell.length_a   1.000
_cell.length_b   1.000
_cell.length_c   1.000
_cell.angle_alpha   90.00
_cell.angle_beta   90.00
_cell.angle_gamma   90.00
#
_symmetry.space_group_name_H-M   'P 1'
#
loop_
_entity.id
_entity.type
_entity.pdbx_description
1 polymer ?
#
loop_
_entity_poly.entity_id
_entity_poly.type
_entity_poly.pdbx_seq_one_letter_code
_entity_poly.pdbx_strand_id
1 'polypeptide(L)'
;MATLLYASRSAPGGHREEVQGKDKLAETKKSEQARREAHKLELQAQKLKKHEEESAAKAVHKLERSFEPVSKRAAKETREAKRREARKESGDMCEHGIWKCRICFPPNNKK
;
A
#
# COMPACT_ATOMS: atom_id res chain seq x y z
N MET A 1 25.65 87.31 -11.24
CA MET A 1 25.19 85.95 -10.91
C MET A 1 24.34 86.03 -9.66
N ALA A 2 23.06 85.67 -9.76
CA ALA A 2 22.07 85.88 -8.70
C ALA A 2 22.13 84.76 -7.63
N THR A 3 22.14 85.18 -6.37
CA THR A 3 22.00 84.37 -5.16
C THR A 3 20.57 83.84 -4.98
N LEU A 4 20.40 82.55 -4.71
CA LEU A 4 19.21 82.03 -4.02
C LEU A 4 19.57 80.89 -3.07
N LEU A 5 19.67 81.24 -1.79
CA LEU A 5 19.42 80.36 -0.65
C LEU A 5 17.98 79.86 -0.75
N TYR A 6 17.70 78.55 -0.67
CA TYR A 6 16.37 78.09 -0.27
C TYR A 6 16.34 76.67 0.33
N ALA A 7 16.03 76.66 1.62
CA ALA A 7 15.20 75.69 2.35
C ALA A 7 15.58 74.21 2.37
N SER A 8 16.10 73.81 3.52
CA SER A 8 15.82 72.53 4.18
C SER A 8 14.32 72.22 4.15
N ARG A 9 13.90 71.37 3.20
CA ARG A 9 12.58 70.74 3.24
C ARG A 9 12.64 69.56 4.21
N SER A 10 12.26 69.82 5.46
CA SER A 10 11.75 68.79 6.35
C SER A 10 10.57 68.11 5.66
N ALA A 11 10.70 66.83 5.33
CA ALA A 11 9.57 66.03 4.82
C ALA A 11 8.63 65.71 5.99
N PRO A 12 7.34 66.09 5.93
CA PRO A 12 6.33 65.61 6.86
C PRO A 12 5.74 64.31 6.32
N GLY A 13 5.37 63.39 7.22
CA GLY A 13 4.41 62.33 6.90
C GLY A 13 4.99 60.93 7.02
N GLY A 14 4.90 60.36 8.21
CA GLY A 14 5.06 58.93 8.43
C GLY A 14 3.97 58.16 7.69
N HIS A 15 4.37 57.32 6.74
CA HIS A 15 3.50 56.32 6.13
C HIS A 15 3.32 55.19 7.16
N ARG A 16 2.32 55.32 8.05
CA ARG A 16 1.96 54.30 9.05
C ARG A 16 0.64 53.64 8.68
N GLU A 17 0.56 53.06 7.48
CA GLU A 17 -0.59 52.27 7.00
C GLU A 17 -0.20 50.84 6.59
N GLU A 18 0.99 50.36 6.94
CA GLU A 18 1.45 49.03 6.50
C GLU A 18 1.07 47.87 7.43
N VAL A 19 0.40 48.13 8.55
CA VAL A 19 0.16 47.12 9.60
C VAL A 19 -1.17 46.37 9.39
N GLN A 20 -2.25 47.05 8.99
CA GLN A 20 -3.58 46.41 8.90
C GLN A 20 -3.73 45.43 7.71
N GLY A 21 -2.95 45.59 6.64
CA GLY A 21 -2.96 44.66 5.50
C GLY A 21 -2.24 43.33 5.78
N LYS A 22 -1.24 43.34 6.68
CA LYS A 22 -0.41 42.16 7.00
C LYS A 22 -1.19 41.15 7.83
N ASP A 23 -2.07 41.60 8.73
CA ASP A 23 -2.92 40.71 9.54
C ASP A 23 -4.01 40.01 8.72
N LYS A 24 -4.68 40.72 7.81
CA LYS A 24 -5.68 40.12 6.90
C LYS A 24 -5.04 39.10 5.95
N LEU A 25 -3.82 39.35 5.50
CA LEU A 25 -3.07 38.40 4.67
C LEU A 25 -2.65 37.15 5.46
N ALA A 26 -2.31 37.29 6.75
CA ALA A 26 -1.98 36.16 7.61
C ALA A 26 -3.22 35.29 7.90
N GLU A 27 -4.38 35.89 8.13
CA GLU A 27 -5.65 35.17 8.34
C GLU A 27 -6.11 34.42 7.09
N THR A 28 -6.03 35.06 5.92
CA THR A 28 -6.36 34.41 4.64
C THR A 28 -5.43 33.24 4.35
N LYS A 29 -4.12 33.35 4.62
CA LYS A 29 -3.19 32.21 4.51
C LYS A 29 -3.51 31.07 5.47
N LYS A 30 -3.89 31.37 6.72
CA LYS A 30 -4.28 30.35 7.71
C LYS A 30 -5.55 29.61 7.28
N SER A 31 -6.57 30.33 6.81
CA SER A 31 -7.80 29.72 6.31
C SER A 31 -7.56 28.88 5.05
N GLU A 32 -6.69 29.32 4.16
CA GLU A 32 -6.30 28.55 2.98
C GLU A 32 -5.54 27.26 3.35
N GLN A 33 -4.60 27.34 4.30
CA GLN A 33 -3.90 26.17 4.83
C GLN A 33 -4.87 25.17 5.47
N ALA A 34 -5.79 25.65 6.32
CA ALA A 34 -6.81 24.80 6.95
C ALA A 34 -7.68 24.06 5.92
N ARG A 35 -8.08 24.74 4.83
CA ARG A 35 -8.85 24.09 3.74
C ARG A 35 -8.04 23.05 2.99
N ARG A 36 -6.76 23.33 2.72
CA ARG A 36 -5.86 22.37 2.06
C ARG A 36 -5.61 21.14 2.93
N GLU A 37 -5.46 21.32 4.23
CA GLU A 37 -5.28 20.23 5.19
C GLU A 37 -6.56 19.39 5.33
N ALA A 38 -7.72 20.02 5.45
CA ALA A 38 -9.01 19.32 5.49
C ALA A 38 -9.22 18.46 4.23
N HIS A 39 -8.94 19.00 3.04
CA HIS A 39 -9.06 18.24 1.79
C HIS A 39 -8.06 17.07 1.70
N LYS A 40 -6.84 17.24 2.21
CA LYS A 40 -5.87 16.13 2.28
C LYS A 40 -6.35 15.01 3.21
N LEU A 41 -6.91 15.37 4.36
CA LEU A 41 -7.46 14.39 5.32
C LEU A 41 -8.66 13.65 4.74
N GLU A 42 -9.56 14.35 4.03
CA GLU A 42 -10.68 13.71 3.32
C GLU A 42 -10.21 12.71 2.27
N LEU A 43 -9.21 13.08 1.45
CA LEU A 43 -8.64 12.17 0.46
C LEU A 43 -7.96 10.95 1.09
N GLN A 44 -7.25 11.14 2.22
CA GLN A 44 -6.65 10.03 2.96
C GLN A 44 -7.72 9.11 3.54
N ALA A 45 -8.78 9.66 4.13
CA ALA A 45 -9.90 8.87 4.65
C ALA A 45 -10.59 8.06 3.54
N GLN A 46 -10.80 8.64 2.36
CA GLN A 46 -11.37 7.92 1.21
C GLN A 46 -10.44 6.81 0.71
N LYS A 47 -9.12 7.04 0.68
CA LYS A 47 -8.15 6.00 0.29
C LYS A 47 -8.12 4.85 1.28
N LEU A 48 -8.18 5.13 2.57
CA LEU A 48 -8.23 4.11 3.61
C LEU A 48 -9.50 3.26 3.49
N LYS A 49 -10.66 3.89 3.33
CA LYS A 49 -11.94 3.18 3.09
C LYS A 49 -11.88 2.28 1.85
N LYS A 50 -11.41 2.80 0.71
CA LYS A 50 -11.25 2.00 -0.51
C LYS A 50 -10.28 0.84 -0.32
N HIS A 51 -9.18 1.06 0.39
CA HIS A 51 -8.22 0.02 0.68
C HIS A 51 -8.81 -1.08 1.57
N GLU A 52 -9.59 -0.71 2.58
CA GLU A 52 -10.32 -1.65 3.44
C GLU A 52 -11.31 -2.49 2.61
N GLU A 53 -12.12 -1.85 1.77
CA GLU A 53 -13.06 -2.52 0.86
C GLU A 53 -12.34 -3.48 -0.11
N GLU A 54 -11.25 -3.05 -0.73
CA GLU A 54 -10.43 -3.90 -1.61
C GLU A 54 -9.82 -5.08 -0.85
N SER A 55 -9.34 -4.85 0.37
CA SER A 55 -8.74 -5.91 1.20
C SER A 55 -9.78 -6.95 1.60
N ALA A 56 -11.00 -6.51 1.95
CA ALA A 56 -12.13 -7.37 2.25
C ALA A 56 -12.55 -8.17 1.02
N ALA A 57 -12.69 -7.53 -0.15
CA ALA A 57 -13.03 -8.20 -1.40
C ALA A 57 -11.96 -9.24 -1.82
N LYS A 58 -10.67 -8.92 -1.65
CA LYS A 58 -9.57 -9.86 -1.90
C LYS A 58 -9.61 -11.06 -0.96
N ALA A 59 -9.98 -10.86 0.32
CA ALA A 59 -10.13 -11.93 1.29
C ALA A 59 -11.28 -12.87 0.92
N VAL A 60 -12.45 -12.32 0.57
CA VAL A 60 -13.62 -13.10 0.11
C VAL A 60 -13.28 -13.92 -1.14
N HIS A 61 -12.69 -13.29 -2.16
CA HIS A 61 -12.31 -13.98 -3.40
C HIS A 61 -11.21 -15.05 -3.18
N LYS A 62 -10.38 -14.93 -2.14
CA LYS A 62 -9.44 -15.98 -1.76
C LYS A 62 -10.15 -17.18 -1.13
N LEU A 63 -11.15 -16.93 -0.29
CA LEU A 63 -11.98 -17.98 0.31
C LEU A 63 -12.76 -18.71 -0.79
N GLU A 64 -13.48 -17.99 -1.64
CA GLU A 64 -14.23 -18.58 -2.77
C GLU A 64 -13.35 -19.49 -3.63
N ARG A 65 -12.17 -19.02 -4.07
CA ARG A 65 -11.22 -19.83 -4.85
C ARG A 65 -10.68 -21.06 -4.12
N SER A 66 -10.65 -21.06 -2.78
CA SER A 66 -10.22 -22.22 -2.00
C SER A 66 -11.31 -23.27 -1.85
N PHE A 67 -12.59 -22.87 -1.92
CA PHE A 67 -13.73 -23.78 -1.87
C PHE A 67 -14.16 -24.28 -3.25
N GLU A 68 -13.72 -23.64 -4.33
CA GLU A 68 -14.10 -24.02 -5.67
C GLU A 68 -13.32 -25.27 -6.15
N PRO A 69 -13.99 -26.40 -6.41
CA PRO A 69 -13.35 -27.69 -6.70
C PRO A 69 -12.67 -27.75 -8.07
N VAL A 70 -12.73 -26.67 -8.86
CA VAL A 70 -12.28 -26.61 -10.27
C VAL A 70 -10.96 -25.83 -10.43
N SER A 71 -10.42 -25.24 -9.35
CA SER A 71 -9.16 -24.51 -9.47
C SER A 71 -8.00 -25.46 -9.85
N LYS A 72 -7.04 -25.00 -10.68
CA LYS A 72 -5.82 -25.76 -11.02
C LYS A 72 -5.07 -26.25 -9.76
N ARG A 73 -5.22 -25.53 -8.64
CA ARG A 73 -4.69 -25.89 -7.33
C ARG A 73 -5.42 -27.08 -6.73
N ALA A 74 -6.76 -27.09 -6.72
CA ALA A 74 -7.56 -28.25 -6.30
C ALA A 74 -7.25 -29.50 -7.15
N ALA A 75 -7.07 -29.35 -8.46
CA ALA A 75 -6.64 -30.44 -9.34
C ALA A 75 -5.23 -30.99 -9.01
N LYS A 76 -4.30 -30.12 -8.60
CA LYS A 76 -2.97 -30.54 -8.15
C LYS A 76 -3.04 -31.25 -6.79
N GLU A 77 -3.76 -30.68 -5.83
CA GLU A 77 -3.92 -31.22 -4.47
C GLU A 77 -4.60 -32.60 -4.50
N THR A 78 -5.64 -32.78 -5.32
CA THR A 78 -6.30 -34.09 -5.54
C THR A 78 -5.35 -35.10 -6.18
N ARG A 79 -4.53 -34.72 -7.17
CA ARG A 79 -3.52 -35.61 -7.78
C ARG A 79 -2.46 -36.04 -6.77
N GLU A 80 -2.00 -35.12 -5.93
CA GLU A 80 -1.01 -35.41 -4.88
C GLU A 80 -1.61 -36.28 -3.77
N ALA A 81 -2.85 -36.02 -3.36
CA ALA A 81 -3.58 -36.86 -2.41
C ALA A 81 -3.73 -38.30 -2.92
N LYS A 82 -4.21 -38.48 -4.16
CA LYS A 82 -4.31 -39.80 -4.81
C LYS A 82 -2.95 -40.51 -4.89
N ARG A 83 -1.88 -39.79 -5.21
CA ARG A 83 -0.52 -40.36 -5.20
C ARG A 83 -0.09 -40.80 -3.81
N ARG A 84 -0.44 -40.05 -2.76
CA ARG A 84 -0.12 -40.40 -1.37
C ARG A 84 -0.93 -41.61 -0.92
N GLU A 85 -2.20 -41.70 -1.29
CA GLU A 85 -3.06 -42.87 -1.03
C GLU A 85 -2.51 -44.11 -1.74
N ALA A 86 -2.21 -44.02 -3.04
CA ALA A 86 -1.60 -45.12 -3.78
C ALA A 86 -0.26 -45.58 -3.17
N ARG A 87 0.54 -44.65 -2.61
CA ARG A 87 1.77 -45.00 -1.87
C ARG A 87 1.48 -45.74 -0.57
N LYS A 88 0.46 -45.32 0.18
CA LYS A 88 0.03 -45.98 1.41
C LYS A 88 -0.52 -47.38 1.11
N GLU A 89 -1.34 -47.51 0.07
CA GLU A 89 -1.92 -48.79 -0.37
C GLU A 89 -0.85 -49.76 -0.90
N SER A 90 0.16 -49.26 -1.63
CA SER A 90 1.22 -50.11 -2.17
C SER A 90 2.09 -50.78 -1.10
N GLY A 91 2.09 -50.27 0.14
CA GLY A 91 2.94 -50.81 1.20
C GLY A 91 4.45 -50.65 1.00
N ASP A 92 4.91 -50.06 -0.11
CA ASP A 92 6.32 -49.88 -0.51
C ASP A 92 7.05 -48.78 0.30
N MET A 93 6.75 -48.66 1.59
CA MET A 93 7.45 -47.78 2.52
C MET A 93 8.61 -48.56 3.13
N CYS A 94 9.84 -48.06 2.96
CA CYS A 94 10.97 -48.66 3.65
C CYS A 94 11.01 -48.25 5.13
N GLU A 95 11.82 -48.94 5.91
CA GLU A 95 12.06 -48.65 7.34
C GLU A 95 12.59 -47.23 7.60
N HIS A 96 13.23 -46.62 6.60
CA HIS A 96 13.68 -45.21 6.66
C HIS A 96 12.53 -44.20 6.49
N GLY A 97 11.28 -44.65 6.31
CA GLY A 97 10.12 -43.78 6.08
C GLY A 97 10.04 -43.15 4.69
N ILE A 98 10.89 -43.61 3.75
CA ILE A 98 10.94 -43.10 2.37
C ILE A 98 10.25 -44.10 1.44
N TRP A 99 9.35 -43.61 0.58
CA TRP A 99 8.75 -44.44 -0.48
C TRP A 99 9.82 -44.78 -1.53
N LYS A 100 10.08 -46.09 -1.72
CA LYS A 100 11.12 -46.59 -2.64
C LYS A 100 12.48 -45.91 -2.47
N CYS A 101 13.06 -46.01 -1.26
CA CYS A 101 14.45 -45.63 -0.99
C CYS A 101 15.40 -46.23 -2.05
N ARG A 102 16.36 -45.45 -2.53
CA ARG A 102 17.36 -45.92 -3.50
C ARG A 102 18.34 -46.96 -2.93
N ILE A 103 18.41 -47.04 -1.59
CA ILE A 103 19.25 -48.00 -0.85
C ILE A 103 18.58 -49.37 -0.81
N CYS A 104 17.31 -49.41 -0.39
CA CYS A 104 16.55 -50.66 -0.21
C CYS A 104 15.79 -51.09 -1.49
N PHE A 105 15.56 -50.17 -2.43
CA PHE A 105 15.02 -50.41 -3.77
C PHE A 105 15.92 -49.77 -4.85
N PRO A 106 17.13 -50.32 -5.09
CA PRO A 106 18.00 -49.80 -6.14
C PRO A 106 17.35 -49.97 -7.53
N PRO A 107 17.46 -48.96 -8.43
CA PRO A 107 16.94 -49.10 -9.78
C PRO A 107 17.69 -50.21 -10.52
N ASN A 108 16.97 -51.22 -10.97
CA ASN A 108 17.53 -52.26 -11.84
C ASN A 108 17.87 -51.62 -13.19
N ASN A 109 19.12 -51.23 -13.37
CA ASN A 109 19.67 -50.80 -14.66
C ASN A 109 19.86 -52.02 -15.57
N LYS A 110 18.78 -52.70 -15.95
CA LYS A 110 18.81 -53.64 -17.09
C LYS A 110 18.49 -52.80 -18.32
N LYS A 111 19.54 -52.45 -19.07
CA LYS A 111 19.42 -51.93 -20.44
C LYS A 111 18.78 -52.98 -21.33
#